data_AF-A0A9X3RQY7-F1
#
_entry.id   AF-A0A9X3RQY7-F1
#
_cell.length_a   1.000
_cell.length_b   1.000
_cell.length_c   1.000
_cell.angle_alpha   90.00
_cell.angle_beta   90.00
_cell.angle_gamma   90.00
#
_symmetry.space_group_name_H-M   'P 1'
#
loop_
_entity.id
_entity.type
_entity.pdbx_description
1 polymer ?
#
loop_
_entity_poly.entity_id
_entity_poly.type
_entity_poly.pdbx_seq_one_letter_code
_entity_poly.pdbx_strand_id
1 'polypeptide(L)'
;MALKLVFDAPKGSRPKAGQLYLMKTTLGYIPVGVTSTEAFFGAAVMIHPYRAIVSDPKDTTWYPLVEKNELLIPPLQIVKRDFKKGGDFHPVKDKNAPKPVPFDKYFEYGGALTWNPSELAFAPTSESIPASRLASFIPEQDRRIEYTLHNTNPPQGGIVDEAPEGTYFMPAGLLMDLHIEFALEDALAYYGLIDTPRP
;
A
#
# COMPACT_ATOMS: atom_id res chain seq x y z
N MET A 1 -17.72 7.01 -10.24
CA MET A 1 -18.06 5.99 -9.22
C MET A 1 -16.89 5.91 -8.27
N ALA A 2 -17.09 5.89 -6.95
CA ALA A 2 -15.97 5.83 -6.01
C ALA A 2 -15.35 4.42 -5.97
N LEU A 3 -14.02 4.33 -5.93
CA LEU A 3 -13.31 3.06 -5.74
C LEU A 3 -13.60 2.48 -4.35
N LYS A 4 -13.92 1.19 -4.27
CA LYS A 4 -14.07 0.46 -3.00
C LYS A 4 -13.42 -0.90 -3.05
N LEU A 5 -12.90 -1.38 -1.93
CA LEU A 5 -12.48 -2.77 -1.76
C LEU A 5 -13.72 -3.69 -1.77
N VAL A 6 -13.64 -4.82 -2.46
CA VAL A 6 -14.76 -5.74 -2.65
C VAL A 6 -14.47 -7.08 -1.99
N PHE A 7 -15.21 -7.36 -0.92
CA PHE A 7 -15.13 -8.61 -0.17
C PHE A 7 -16.17 -9.59 -0.72
N ASP A 8 -15.76 -10.47 -1.63
CA ASP A 8 -16.64 -11.42 -2.30
C ASP A 8 -16.36 -12.89 -1.96
N ALA A 9 -15.25 -13.19 -1.28
CA ALA A 9 -14.91 -14.54 -0.92
C ALA A 9 -15.60 -14.93 0.41
N PRO A 10 -16.17 -16.14 0.54
CA PRO A 10 -16.70 -16.61 1.82
C PRO A 10 -15.58 -17.07 2.79
N LYS A 11 -14.35 -17.23 2.28
CA LYS A 11 -13.17 -17.67 3.03
C LYS A 11 -11.96 -16.89 2.54
N GLY A 12 -11.22 -16.24 3.45
CA GLY A 12 -10.01 -15.50 3.07
C GLY A 12 -8.82 -16.41 2.81
N SER A 13 -7.68 -15.79 2.51
CA SER A 13 -6.42 -16.48 2.25
C SER A 13 -5.47 -16.32 3.43
N ARG A 14 -4.58 -17.32 3.61
CA ARG A 14 -3.44 -17.15 4.52
C ARG A 14 -2.35 -16.42 3.72
N PRO A 15 -1.92 -15.22 4.12
CA PRO A 15 -0.85 -14.52 3.44
C PRO A 15 0.46 -15.30 3.54
N LYS A 16 1.26 -15.24 2.48
CA LYS A 16 2.62 -15.81 2.43
C LYS A 16 3.59 -14.77 1.89
N ALA A 17 4.72 -14.58 2.56
CA ALA A 17 5.79 -13.74 2.04
C ALA A 17 6.30 -14.26 0.69
N GLY A 18 6.54 -13.34 -0.25
CA GLY A 18 6.95 -13.63 -1.62
C GLY A 18 5.81 -14.08 -2.54
N GLN A 19 4.55 -14.02 -2.11
CA GLN A 19 3.40 -14.38 -2.93
C GLN A 19 2.67 -13.12 -3.47
N LEU A 20 2.24 -13.21 -4.73
CA LEU A 20 1.38 -12.23 -5.38
C LEU A 20 -0.11 -12.52 -5.12
N TYR A 21 -0.87 -11.45 -4.99
CA TYR A 21 -2.32 -11.44 -4.87
C TYR A 21 -2.91 -10.37 -5.79
N LEU A 22 -4.20 -10.50 -6.07
CA LEU A 22 -5.02 -9.49 -6.72
C LEU A 22 -5.98 -8.95 -5.67
N MET A 23 -5.85 -7.66 -5.35
CA MET A 23 -6.75 -6.94 -4.46
C MET A 23 -7.96 -6.46 -5.27
N LYS A 24 -9.14 -6.97 -4.95
CA LYS A 24 -10.37 -6.73 -5.69
C LYS A 24 -11.00 -5.41 -5.28
N THR A 25 -11.33 -4.61 -6.28
CA THR A 25 -12.02 -3.32 -6.12
C THR A 25 -13.27 -3.28 -6.98
N THR A 26 -14.06 -2.21 -6.85
CA THR A 26 -15.21 -1.93 -7.72
C THR A 26 -14.83 -1.58 -9.17
N LEU A 27 -13.56 -1.26 -9.45
CA LEU A 27 -13.06 -0.88 -10.77
C LEU A 27 -12.25 -1.99 -11.45
N GLY A 28 -11.94 -3.08 -10.75
CA GLY A 28 -11.07 -4.15 -11.22
C GLY A 28 -10.17 -4.67 -10.11
N TYR A 29 -9.07 -5.31 -10.50
CA TYR A 29 -8.09 -5.88 -9.59
C TYR A 29 -6.80 -5.06 -9.61
N ILE A 30 -6.29 -4.75 -8.42
CA ILE A 30 -4.99 -4.12 -8.24
C ILE A 30 -4.00 -5.22 -7.83
N PRO A 31 -2.92 -5.45 -8.60
CA PRO A 31 -1.93 -6.43 -8.21
C PRO A 31 -1.17 -5.99 -6.97
N VAL A 32 -0.98 -6.90 -6.02
CA VAL A 32 -0.24 -6.64 -4.79
C VAL A 32 0.74 -7.78 -4.49
N GLY A 33 1.90 -7.43 -3.93
CA GLY A 33 2.92 -8.38 -3.50
C GLY A 33 3.07 -8.40 -1.98
N VAL A 34 2.94 -9.57 -1.34
CA VAL A 34 3.24 -9.69 0.10
C VAL A 34 4.76 -9.82 0.26
N THR A 35 5.39 -8.81 0.86
CA THR A 35 6.84 -8.81 1.07
C THR A 35 7.25 -9.31 2.45
N SER A 36 6.39 -9.15 3.46
CA SER A 36 6.62 -9.65 4.82
C SER A 36 5.33 -10.08 5.49
N THR A 37 5.39 -11.15 6.27
CA THR A 37 4.29 -11.54 7.18
C THR A 37 4.54 -11.12 8.63
N GLU A 38 5.62 -10.39 8.91
CA GLU A 38 6.02 -10.03 10.28
C GLU A 38 5.90 -8.51 10.55
N ALA A 39 5.17 -7.79 9.70
CA ALA A 39 4.93 -6.36 9.90
C ALA A 39 4.10 -6.09 11.16
N PHE A 40 4.29 -4.90 11.75
CA PHE A 40 3.58 -4.44 12.94
C PHE A 40 3.58 -5.47 14.09
N PHE A 41 4.77 -5.85 14.56
CA PHE A 41 4.96 -6.87 15.61
C PHE A 41 4.29 -8.21 15.29
N GLY A 42 4.24 -8.58 14.01
CA GLY A 42 3.59 -9.80 13.54
C GLY A 42 2.06 -9.77 13.51
N ALA A 43 1.41 -8.62 13.76
CA ALA A 43 -0.04 -8.50 13.64
C ALA A 43 -0.50 -8.23 12.20
N ALA A 44 0.39 -7.71 11.36
CA ALA A 44 0.10 -7.31 9.98
C ALA A 44 0.99 -8.02 8.96
N VAL A 45 0.68 -7.80 7.69
CA VAL A 45 1.52 -8.14 6.56
C VAL A 45 1.88 -6.87 5.80
N MET A 46 3.10 -6.82 5.27
CA MET A 46 3.53 -5.76 4.38
C MET A 46 3.15 -6.13 2.96
N ILE A 47 2.45 -5.23 2.27
CA ILE A 47 2.11 -5.37 0.86
C ILE A 47 2.68 -4.24 0.03
N HIS A 48 3.00 -4.57 -1.22
CA HIS A 48 3.40 -3.64 -2.28
C HIS A 48 2.31 -3.60 -3.34
N PRO A 49 1.51 -2.52 -3.43
CA PRO A 49 0.54 -2.35 -4.52
C PRO A 49 1.23 -1.88 -5.80
N TYR A 50 1.08 -2.60 -6.91
CA TYR A 50 1.76 -2.30 -8.17
C TYR A 50 0.91 -1.42 -9.08
N ARG A 51 1.57 -0.61 -9.92
CA ARG A 51 0.98 0.44 -10.78
C ARG A 51 0.16 -0.11 -11.96
N ALA A 52 -0.87 -0.88 -11.67
CA ALA A 52 -1.78 -1.46 -12.64
C ALA A 52 -3.18 -1.66 -12.05
N ILE A 53 -4.17 -1.64 -12.95
CA ILE A 53 -5.52 -2.15 -12.70
C ILE A 53 -5.89 -3.10 -13.83
N VAL A 54 -6.35 -4.30 -13.49
CA VAL A 54 -6.68 -5.34 -14.47
C VAL A 54 -8.12 -5.81 -14.27
N SER A 55 -8.83 -6.07 -15.36
CA SER A 55 -10.18 -6.63 -15.30
C SER A 55 -10.18 -8.16 -15.31
N ASP A 56 -9.18 -8.78 -15.94
CA ASP A 56 -9.01 -10.23 -15.99
C ASP A 56 -7.98 -10.67 -14.92
N PRO A 57 -8.34 -11.54 -13.95
CA PRO A 57 -7.40 -12.05 -12.97
C PRO A 57 -6.29 -12.95 -13.54
N LYS A 58 -6.35 -13.29 -14.83
CA LYS A 58 -5.29 -14.00 -15.56
C LYS A 58 -4.37 -13.07 -16.34
N ASP A 59 -4.62 -11.76 -16.33
CA ASP A 59 -3.71 -10.78 -16.94
C ASP A 59 -2.38 -10.80 -16.19
N THR A 60 -1.28 -10.99 -16.93
CA THR A 60 0.10 -11.03 -16.41
C THR A 60 0.95 -9.88 -16.95
N THR A 61 0.38 -8.93 -17.70
CA THR A 61 1.11 -7.80 -18.30
C THR A 61 1.76 -6.88 -17.28
N TRP A 62 1.32 -6.94 -16.02
CA TRP A 62 1.86 -6.18 -14.89
C TRP A 62 3.07 -6.84 -14.22
N TYR A 63 3.44 -8.08 -14.56
CA TYR A 63 4.60 -8.78 -13.97
C TYR A 63 5.90 -7.97 -14.04
N PRO A 64 6.23 -7.26 -15.14
CA PRO A 64 7.42 -6.40 -15.18
C PRO A 64 7.44 -5.28 -14.13
N LEU A 65 6.26 -4.82 -13.66
CA LEU A 65 6.18 -3.83 -12.58
C LEU A 65 6.62 -4.41 -11.24
N VAL A 66 6.40 -5.72 -11.02
CA VAL A 66 6.86 -6.43 -9.82
C VAL A 66 8.38 -6.51 -9.79
N GLU A 67 8.99 -6.88 -10.91
CA GLU A 67 10.43 -7.02 -11.03
C GLU A 67 11.17 -5.70 -10.82
N LYS A 68 10.53 -4.59 -11.20
CA LYS A 68 11.06 -3.23 -11.06
C LYS A 68 10.62 -2.52 -9.77
N ASN A 69 9.73 -3.11 -8.98
CA ASN A 69 9.04 -2.45 -7.87
C ASN A 69 8.40 -1.10 -8.26
N GLU A 70 7.73 -1.04 -9.42
CA GLU A 70 6.93 0.11 -9.83
C GLU A 70 5.57 0.10 -9.11
N LEU A 71 5.49 0.81 -7.99
CA LEU A 71 4.33 0.80 -7.11
C LEU A 71 3.27 1.83 -7.54
N LEU A 72 2.01 1.52 -7.23
CA LEU A 72 0.87 2.43 -7.39
C LEU A 72 0.82 3.46 -6.27
N ILE A 73 1.01 2.99 -5.04
CA ILE A 73 1.07 3.79 -3.81
C ILE A 73 2.19 3.22 -2.93
N PRO A 74 2.63 3.95 -1.89
CA PRO A 74 3.59 3.42 -0.94
C PRO A 74 3.19 2.06 -0.36
N PRO A 75 4.16 1.26 0.11
CA PRO A 75 3.88 0.01 0.81
C PRO A 75 2.85 0.18 1.94
N LEU A 76 2.01 -0.83 2.16
CA LEU A 76 0.97 -0.77 3.18
C LEU A 76 1.12 -1.90 4.19
N GLN A 77 0.72 -1.62 5.43
CA GLN A 77 0.56 -2.63 6.48
C GLN A 77 -0.91 -3.03 6.59
N ILE A 78 -1.23 -4.27 6.25
CA ILE A 78 -2.61 -4.80 6.32
C ILE A 78 -2.71 -5.82 7.44
N VAL A 79 -3.75 -5.72 8.28
CA VAL A 79 -3.93 -6.65 9.39
C VAL A 79 -4.13 -8.06 8.84
N LYS A 80 -3.46 -9.06 9.45
CA LYS A 80 -3.56 -10.48 9.03
C LYS A 80 -4.99 -11.00 9.01
N ARG A 81 -5.90 -10.40 9.78
CA ARG A 81 -7.32 -10.79 9.83
C ARG A 81 -8.08 -10.37 8.57
N ASP A 82 -7.69 -9.28 7.93
CA ASP A 82 -8.38 -8.72 6.76
C ASP A 82 -8.06 -9.57 5.52
N PHE A 83 -6.84 -10.14 5.44
CA PHE A 83 -6.53 -11.24 4.51
C PHE A 83 -7.39 -12.50 4.71
N LYS A 84 -7.81 -12.80 5.95
CA LYS A 84 -8.47 -14.06 6.33
C LYS A 84 -9.99 -14.00 6.30
N LYS A 85 -10.60 -12.82 6.42
CA LYS A 85 -12.06 -12.64 6.39
C LYS A 85 -12.56 -12.44 4.96
N GLY A 86 -12.69 -13.54 4.21
CA GLY A 86 -13.40 -13.48 2.94
C GLY A 86 -12.82 -12.48 1.93
N GLY A 87 -11.50 -12.32 1.99
CA GLY A 87 -10.80 -11.11 1.57
C GLY A 87 -11.00 -10.72 0.11
N ASP A 88 -10.87 -9.42 -0.09
CA ASP A 88 -10.53 -8.74 -1.33
C ASP A 88 -9.23 -9.26 -1.98
N PHE A 89 -8.39 -10.04 -1.26
CA PHE A 89 -7.14 -10.59 -1.79
C PHE A 89 -7.30 -12.00 -2.38
N HIS A 90 -7.13 -12.11 -3.70
CA HIS A 90 -7.13 -13.37 -4.43
C HIS A 90 -5.70 -13.83 -4.74
N PRO A 91 -5.26 -15.03 -4.32
CA PRO A 91 -3.90 -15.48 -4.58
C PRO A 91 -3.66 -15.73 -6.07
N VAL A 92 -2.56 -15.21 -6.61
CA VAL A 92 -2.06 -15.58 -7.93
C VAL A 92 -1.48 -16.99 -7.84
N LYS A 93 -1.93 -17.88 -8.72
CA LYS A 93 -1.54 -19.31 -8.76
C LYS A 93 -0.60 -19.65 -9.90
N ASP A 94 -0.26 -18.67 -10.73
CA ASP A 94 0.70 -18.84 -11.80
C ASP A 94 2.07 -19.19 -11.22
N LYS A 95 2.65 -20.29 -11.73
CA LYS A 95 3.95 -20.78 -11.28
C LYS A 95 5.10 -19.92 -11.78
N ASN A 96 4.88 -19.15 -12.85
CA ASN A 96 5.86 -18.28 -13.47
C ASN A 96 5.75 -16.83 -12.96
N ALA A 97 4.87 -16.56 -12.00
CA ALA A 97 4.73 -15.24 -11.40
C ALA A 97 6.06 -14.79 -10.76
N PRO A 98 6.50 -13.54 -10.97
CA PRO A 98 7.67 -12.99 -10.30
C PRO A 98 7.44 -12.91 -8.78
N LYS A 99 8.52 -12.77 -8.03
CA LYS A 99 8.44 -12.60 -6.57
C LYS A 99 8.54 -11.12 -6.21
N PRO A 100 7.66 -10.60 -5.34
CA PRO A 100 7.82 -9.28 -4.74
C PRO A 100 9.20 -9.13 -4.12
N VAL A 101 9.88 -8.02 -4.40
CA VAL A 101 11.20 -7.71 -3.83
C VAL A 101 11.00 -6.70 -2.70
N PRO A 102 11.27 -7.05 -1.43
CA PRO A 102 11.17 -6.07 -0.35
C PRO A 102 12.22 -4.97 -0.49
N PHE A 103 11.92 -3.78 0.01
CA PHE A 103 12.92 -2.74 0.21
C PHE A 103 13.83 -3.06 1.41
N ASP A 104 15.08 -2.59 1.35
CA ASP A 104 16.04 -2.68 2.45
C ASP A 104 15.55 -1.92 3.68
N LYS A 105 14.98 -0.73 3.44
CA LYS A 105 14.37 0.14 4.44
C LYS A 105 13.03 0.62 3.93
N TYR A 106 12.06 0.67 4.84
CA TYR A 106 10.77 1.29 4.62
C TYR A 106 10.75 2.59 5.39
N PHE A 107 10.39 3.69 4.74
CA PHE A 107 10.41 5.02 5.34
C PHE A 107 8.99 5.53 5.56
N GLU A 108 8.78 6.26 6.64
CA GLU A 108 7.54 6.93 6.96
C GLU A 108 7.83 8.29 7.58
N TYR A 109 6.91 9.23 7.42
CA TYR A 109 6.93 10.42 8.26
C TYR A 109 6.27 10.09 9.60
N GLY A 110 6.85 10.55 10.71
CA GLY A 110 6.31 10.30 12.04
C GLY A 110 4.85 10.76 12.16
N GLY A 111 3.94 9.83 12.51
CA GLY A 111 2.51 10.10 12.61
C GLY A 111 1.75 10.24 11.29
N ALA A 112 2.35 9.85 10.16
CA ALA A 112 1.70 9.90 8.86
C ALA A 112 0.62 8.84 8.68
N LEU A 113 -0.65 9.23 8.82
CA LEU A 113 -1.81 8.36 8.55
C LEU A 113 -2.72 8.90 7.45
N THR A 114 -2.49 10.14 6.99
CA THR A 114 -3.36 10.82 6.03
C THR A 114 -2.71 10.80 4.65
N TRP A 115 -3.49 10.47 3.62
CA TRP A 115 -3.04 10.48 2.23
C TRP A 115 -2.90 11.92 1.72
N ASN A 116 -1.72 12.26 1.21
CA ASN A 116 -1.47 13.52 0.50
C ASN A 116 -1.38 13.26 -1.02
N PRO A 117 -2.40 13.60 -1.81
CA PRO A 117 -2.42 13.33 -3.24
C PRO A 117 -1.40 14.15 -4.03
N SER A 118 -0.92 15.30 -3.53
CA SER A 118 0.10 16.08 -4.25
C SER A 118 1.48 15.45 -4.18
N GLU A 119 1.75 14.68 -3.13
CA GLU A 119 3.03 14.01 -2.89
C GLU A 119 2.98 12.51 -3.21
N LEU A 120 1.77 11.95 -3.44
CA LEU A 120 1.52 10.51 -3.53
C LEU A 120 2.10 9.73 -2.34
N ALA A 121 1.97 10.31 -1.15
CA ALA A 121 2.57 9.84 0.08
C ALA A 121 1.59 9.94 1.25
N PHE A 122 1.82 9.13 2.29
CA PHE A 122 1.18 9.38 3.58
C PHE A 122 1.99 10.45 4.33
N ALA A 123 1.30 11.45 4.84
CA ALA A 123 1.91 12.59 5.51
C ALA A 123 1.18 12.93 6.83
N PRO A 124 1.90 13.50 7.82
CA PRO A 124 1.29 13.95 9.05
C PRO A 124 0.55 15.27 8.83
N THR A 125 -0.53 15.44 9.57
CA THR A 125 -1.39 16.61 9.50
C THR A 125 -1.20 17.47 10.74
N SER A 126 -1.38 18.79 10.61
CA SER A 126 -1.34 19.71 11.75
C SER A 126 -2.55 19.52 12.69
N GLU A 127 -3.61 18.90 12.18
CA GLU A 127 -4.82 18.55 12.91
C GLU A 127 -4.78 17.08 13.33
N SER A 128 -5.23 16.78 14.55
CA SER A 128 -5.29 15.40 15.07
C SER A 128 -6.38 14.54 14.42
N ILE A 129 -7.43 15.17 13.87
CA ILE A 129 -8.50 14.51 13.11
C ILE A 129 -8.93 15.46 11.99
N PRO A 130 -8.53 15.23 10.73
CA PRO A 130 -8.92 16.11 9.63
C PRO A 130 -10.41 15.99 9.31
N ALA A 131 -11.08 17.14 9.20
CA ALA A 131 -12.52 17.20 8.91
C ALA A 131 -12.88 16.96 7.43
N SER A 132 -11.89 16.95 6.53
CA SER A 132 -12.07 16.75 5.08
C SER A 132 -10.84 16.07 4.45
N ARG A 133 -10.96 15.68 3.16
CA ARG A 133 -9.84 15.15 2.35
C ARG A 133 -8.68 16.15 2.18
N LEU A 134 -8.91 17.44 2.46
CA LEU A 134 -7.91 18.51 2.39
C LEU A 134 -7.43 18.82 3.80
N ALA A 135 -6.70 17.88 4.40
CA ALA A 135 -6.04 18.15 5.65
C ALA A 135 -4.94 19.20 5.45
N SER A 136 -4.70 20.04 6.47
CA SER A 136 -3.49 20.87 6.49
C SER A 136 -2.30 19.97 6.85
N PHE A 137 -1.46 19.68 5.87
CA PHE A 137 -0.26 18.87 6.06
C PHE A 137 0.84 19.70 6.74
N ILE A 138 1.60 19.05 7.62
CA ILE A 138 2.81 19.66 8.18
C ILE A 138 3.79 19.91 7.02
N PRO A 139 4.46 21.08 6.94
CA PRO A 139 5.46 21.33 5.90
C PRO A 139 6.56 20.28 5.89
N GLU A 140 7.05 19.89 4.71
CA GLU A 140 8.01 18.79 4.54
C GLU A 140 9.26 18.94 5.43
N GLN A 141 9.81 20.15 5.50
CA GLN A 141 11.00 20.46 6.31
C GLN A 141 10.79 20.30 7.83
N ASP A 142 9.54 20.25 8.29
CA ASP A 142 9.19 20.12 9.70
C ASP A 142 8.82 18.67 10.07
N ARG A 143 8.88 17.74 9.11
CA ARG A 143 8.50 16.33 9.32
C ARG A 143 9.68 15.52 9.82
N ARG A 144 9.44 14.68 10.82
CA ARG A 144 10.40 13.66 11.26
C ARG A 144 10.33 12.46 10.31
N ILE A 145 11.48 11.99 9.82
CA ILE A 145 11.58 10.77 9.01
C ILE A 145 12.00 9.60 9.89
N GLU A 146 11.24 8.51 9.80
CA GLU A 146 11.51 7.25 10.45
C GLU A 146 11.72 6.15 9.41
N TYR A 147 12.53 5.15 9.74
CA TYR A 147 12.67 3.95 8.91
C TYR A 147 12.49 2.67 9.71
N THR A 148 11.98 1.64 9.05
CA THR A 148 11.83 0.28 9.59
C THR A 148 12.56 -0.74 8.71
N LEU A 149 13.23 -1.69 9.35
CA LEU A 149 13.90 -2.86 8.76
C LEU A 149 13.00 -4.10 8.90
N HIS A 150 12.45 -4.58 7.79
CA HIS A 150 11.45 -5.65 7.83
C HIS A 150 12.04 -7.07 8.00
N ASN A 151 13.36 -7.23 7.83
CA ASN A 151 14.08 -8.51 7.96
C ASN A 151 14.49 -8.82 9.40
N THR A 152 14.00 -8.03 10.37
CA THR A 152 14.27 -8.20 11.80
C THR A 152 12.97 -8.54 12.53
N ASN A 153 13.03 -9.45 13.51
CA ASN A 153 11.92 -9.75 14.40
C ASN A 153 12.40 -9.65 15.86
N PRO A 154 11.96 -8.63 16.64
CA PRO A 154 10.97 -7.61 16.28
C PRO A 154 11.47 -6.66 15.18
N PRO A 155 10.57 -5.98 14.45
CA PRO A 155 10.97 -4.93 13.52
C PRO A 155 11.84 -3.88 14.21
N GLN A 156 13.01 -3.62 13.65
CA GLN A 156 13.93 -2.58 14.09
C GLN A 156 13.75 -1.32 13.24
N GLY A 157 14.11 -0.17 13.80
CA GLY A 157 14.00 1.10 13.09
C GLY A 157 14.83 2.20 13.71
N GLY A 158 14.73 3.39 13.12
CA GLY A 158 15.44 4.58 13.59
C GLY A 158 14.91 5.85 12.94
N ILE A 159 15.51 6.97 13.33
CA ILE A 159 15.24 8.31 12.78
C ILE A 159 16.40 8.67 11.85
N VAL A 160 16.10 9.33 10.75
CA VAL A 160 17.11 9.89 9.83
C VAL A 160 16.74 11.32 9.47
N ASP A 161 17.75 12.10 9.08
CA ASP A 161 17.54 13.49 8.63
C ASP A 161 17.01 13.56 7.20
N GLU A 162 17.43 12.61 6.34
CA GLU A 162 17.06 12.57 4.92
C GLU A 162 16.77 11.15 4.45
N ALA A 163 15.83 11.00 3.52
CA ALA A 163 15.53 9.77 2.81
C ALA A 163 16.14 9.78 1.39
N PRO A 164 16.47 8.62 0.80
CA PRO A 164 16.91 8.56 -0.59
C PRO A 164 15.90 9.20 -1.55
N GLU A 165 16.39 9.76 -2.66
CA GLU A 165 15.52 10.28 -3.72
C GLU A 165 14.60 9.19 -4.27
N GLY A 166 13.33 9.54 -4.51
CA GLY A 166 12.31 8.59 -5.00
C GLY A 166 11.78 7.63 -3.93
N THR A 167 12.02 7.88 -2.65
CA THR A 167 11.50 7.06 -1.55
C THR A 167 9.98 7.09 -1.48
N TYR A 168 9.37 5.91 -1.33
CA TYR A 168 7.96 5.78 -0.97
C TYR A 168 7.77 5.94 0.54
N PHE A 169 7.01 6.97 0.94
CA PHE A 169 6.66 7.21 2.35
C PHE A 169 5.36 6.51 2.71
N MET A 170 5.51 5.40 3.44
CA MET A 170 4.41 4.53 3.86
C MET A 170 3.67 5.09 5.08
N PRO A 171 2.46 4.59 5.43
CA PRO A 171 1.76 5.06 6.62
C PRO A 171 2.49 4.60 7.89
N ALA A 172 2.50 5.45 8.91
CA ALA A 172 3.08 5.20 10.24
C ALA A 172 2.27 4.22 11.11
N GLY A 173 1.46 3.36 10.49
CA GLY A 173 0.59 2.43 11.19
C GLY A 173 -0.42 1.73 10.29
N LEU A 174 -1.41 1.12 10.95
CA LEU A 174 -2.47 0.36 10.29
C LEU A 174 -3.59 1.30 9.84
N LEU A 175 -3.88 1.28 8.54
CA LEU A 175 -4.93 2.07 7.95
C LEU A 175 -6.29 1.35 8.02
N MET A 176 -7.35 2.14 8.08
CA MET A 176 -8.70 1.65 7.74
C MET A 176 -8.87 1.59 6.22
N ASP A 177 -9.70 0.67 5.74
CA ASP A 177 -10.02 0.46 4.32
C ASP A 177 -10.29 1.77 3.57
N LEU A 178 -11.06 2.69 4.16
CA LEU A 178 -11.40 3.98 3.54
C LEU A 178 -10.16 4.82 3.17
N HIS A 179 -9.11 4.81 4.00
CA HIS A 179 -7.88 5.55 3.69
C HIS A 179 -7.13 4.92 2.53
N ILE A 180 -7.16 3.58 2.45
CA ILE A 180 -6.55 2.81 1.36
C ILE A 180 -7.31 3.09 0.06
N GLU A 181 -8.64 3.05 0.09
CA GLU A 181 -9.51 3.34 -1.05
C GLU A 181 -9.26 4.72 -1.65
N PHE A 182 -9.11 5.76 -0.81
CA PHE A 182 -8.79 7.11 -1.27
C PHE A 182 -7.40 7.19 -1.91
N ALA A 183 -6.39 6.58 -1.28
CA ALA A 183 -5.04 6.57 -1.83
C ALA A 183 -4.98 5.87 -3.19
N LEU A 184 -5.63 4.72 -3.32
CA LEU A 184 -5.71 3.97 -4.57
C LEU A 184 -6.45 4.75 -5.66
N GLU A 185 -7.60 5.35 -5.33
CA GLU A 185 -8.39 6.14 -6.28
C GLU A 185 -7.59 7.31 -6.87
N ASP A 186 -6.95 8.09 -6.00
CA ASP A 186 -6.15 9.25 -6.43
C ASP A 186 -4.92 8.82 -7.24
N ALA A 187 -4.24 7.75 -6.83
CA ALA A 187 -3.07 7.24 -7.55
C ALA A 187 -3.43 6.66 -8.93
N LEU A 188 -4.53 5.91 -9.04
CA LEU A 188 -5.01 5.40 -10.33
C LEU A 188 -5.33 6.55 -11.28
N ALA A 189 -5.97 7.61 -10.80
CA ALA A 189 -6.26 8.81 -11.58
C ALA A 189 -4.96 9.54 -12.00
N TYR A 190 -4.00 9.68 -11.08
CA TYR A 190 -2.70 10.30 -11.35
C TYR A 190 -1.95 9.60 -12.50
N TYR A 191 -1.97 8.26 -12.53
CA TYR A 191 -1.32 7.48 -13.58
C TYR A 191 -2.19 7.27 -14.84
N GLY A 192 -3.37 7.91 -14.92
CA GLY A 192 -4.27 7.79 -16.07
C GLY A 192 -4.84 6.38 -16.28
N LEU A 193 -4.92 5.59 -15.20
CA LEU A 193 -5.48 4.24 -15.22
C LEU A 193 -7.01 4.23 -15.11
N ILE A 194 -7.60 5.34 -14.65
CA ILE A 194 -9.05 5.55 -14.58
C ILE A 194 -9.40 6.99 -14.98
N ASP A 195 -10.58 7.16 -15.56
CA ASP A 195 -11.13 8.47 -15.95
C ASP A 195 -11.97 9.05 -14.80
N THR A 196 -11.35 9.37 -13.66
CA THR A 196 -12.00 10.15 -12.60
C THR A 196 -11.48 11.58 -12.61
N PRO A 197 -12.34 12.60 -12.85
CA PRO A 197 -11.95 13.98 -12.61
C PRO A 197 -11.66 14.17 -11.12
N ARG A 198 -10.57 14.88 -10.79
CA ARG A 198 -10.30 15.31 -9.42
C ARG A 198 -11.50 16.12 -8.92
N PRO A 199 -12.14 15.76 -7.79
CA PRO A 199 -13.15 16.62 -7.18
C PRO A 199 -12.56 17.96 -6.73
#